data_AF-A0A9P1ABC6-F1
#
_entry.id   AF-A0A9P1ABC6-F1
#
_cell.length_a   1.000
_cell.length_b   1.000
_cell.length_c   1.000
_cell.angle_alpha   90.00
_cell.angle_beta   90.00
_cell.angle_gamma   90.00
#
_symmetry.space_group_name_H-M   'P 1'
#
loop_
_entity.id
_entity.type
_entity.pdbx_description
1 polymer ?
#
loop_
_entity_poly.entity_id
_entity_poly.type
_entity_poly.pdbx_seq_one_letter_code
_entity_poly.pdbx_strand_id
1 'polypeptide(L)'
;MRPSLFRTAKRMVGNLYIGANVKQRAQLGENYLGGAEVVAVHGTKNIGIVAAILKDHGAAIREFRIGSHSLAEMANAVREADILLDGVQRGGEIEEAAASNAKLIVAECDCEDPFSAMSAVARISMAMAVRERTAHGQRLIATDCLDYWRALNKQGRKCPF
;
A
#
# COMPACT_ATOMS: atom_id res chain seq x y z
N MET A 1 1.33 42.58 0.55
CA MET A 1 1.68 41.60 -0.52
C MET A 1 3.07 41.06 -0.20
N ARG A 2 3.35 39.77 0.03
CA ARG A 2 2.95 38.53 -0.67
C ARG A 2 2.88 37.35 0.33
N PRO A 3 1.91 36.42 0.24
CA PRO A 3 1.97 35.16 0.96
C PRO A 3 1.92 33.98 -0.01
N SER A 4 3.05 33.60 -0.62
CA SER A 4 3.12 32.39 -1.48
C SER A 4 4.28 31.43 -1.14
N LEU A 5 5.16 31.77 -0.19
CA LEU A 5 6.34 30.95 0.14
C LEU A 5 6.17 30.02 1.36
N PHE A 6 5.17 30.23 2.22
CA PHE A 6 5.02 29.47 3.47
C PHE A 6 4.26 28.13 3.35
N ARG A 7 3.58 27.86 2.22
CA ARG A 7 2.81 26.62 2.04
C ARG A 7 3.66 25.43 1.58
N THR A 8 4.76 25.67 0.88
CA THR A 8 5.63 24.61 0.33
C THR A 8 6.56 24.03 1.39
N ALA A 9 6.97 24.85 2.38
CA ALA A 9 7.90 24.43 3.43
C ALA A 9 7.33 23.36 4.37
N LYS A 10 6.03 23.41 4.73
CA LYS A 10 5.43 22.42 5.65
C LYS A 10 5.40 20.99 5.09
N ARG A 11 5.32 20.80 3.77
CA ARG A 11 5.38 19.46 3.15
C ARG A 11 6.79 18.87 3.14
N MET A 12 7.83 19.70 2.98
CA MET A 12 9.22 19.23 3.00
C MET A 12 9.68 18.81 4.40
N VAL A 13 9.23 19.48 5.46
CA VAL A 13 9.65 19.14 6.84
C VAL A 13 9.05 17.80 7.30
N GLY A 14 7.81 17.48 6.92
CA GLY A 14 7.18 16.19 7.26
C GLY A 14 7.91 14.98 6.66
N ASN A 15 8.40 15.09 5.41
CA ASN A 15 9.18 14.03 4.77
C ASN A 15 10.61 13.93 5.34
N LEU A 16 11.18 15.04 5.83
CA LEU A 16 12.52 15.07 6.39
C LEU A 16 12.61 14.34 7.74
N TYR A 17 11.58 14.44 8.59
CA TYR A 17 11.53 13.75 9.88
C TYR A 17 11.30 12.24 9.77
N ILE A 18 10.58 11.79 8.73
CA ILE A 18 10.46 10.36 8.43
C ILE A 18 11.81 9.83 7.92
N GLY A 19 12.46 10.54 6.98
CA GLY A 19 13.75 10.12 6.43
C GLY A 19 14.93 10.13 7.42
N ALA A 20 14.95 11.06 8.39
CA ALA A 20 16.02 11.16 9.38
C ALA A 20 15.98 10.02 10.42
N ASN A 21 14.78 9.65 10.91
CA ASN A 21 14.61 8.53 11.85
C ASN A 21 14.79 7.16 11.17
N VAL A 22 14.45 7.04 9.88
CA VAL A 22 14.69 5.82 9.09
C VAL A 22 16.19 5.58 8.90
N LYS A 23 16.99 6.62 8.60
CA LYS A 23 18.45 6.47 8.45
C LYS A 23 19.16 6.09 9.75
N GLN A 24 18.76 6.65 10.89
CA GLN A 24 19.39 6.34 12.18
C GLN A 24 19.07 4.94 12.71
N ARG A 25 17.89 4.39 12.37
CA ARG A 25 17.45 3.08 12.87
C ARG A 25 17.69 1.93 11.88
N ALA A 26 17.75 2.20 10.58
CA ALA A 26 18.34 1.26 9.60
C ALA A 26 19.81 0.93 9.94
N GLN A 27 20.54 1.89 10.53
CA GLN A 27 21.88 1.66 11.09
C GLN A 27 21.89 0.79 12.37
N LEU A 28 20.74 0.61 13.03
CA LEU A 28 20.56 -0.25 14.21
C LEU A 28 20.05 -1.65 13.86
N GLY A 29 19.80 -1.96 12.58
CA GLY A 29 19.33 -3.28 12.14
C GLY A 29 17.86 -3.58 12.50
N GLU A 30 17.06 -2.57 12.83
CA GLU A 30 15.64 -2.76 13.15
C GLU A 30 14.82 -2.92 11.87
N ASN A 31 14.37 -4.15 11.59
CA ASN A 31 13.42 -4.44 10.51
C ASN A 31 12.02 -3.97 10.91
N TYR A 32 11.62 -2.79 10.43
CA TYR A 32 10.34 -2.14 10.78
C TYR A 32 9.09 -2.96 10.45
N LEU A 33 9.19 -3.88 9.49
CA LEU A 33 8.11 -4.77 9.08
C LEU A 33 8.37 -6.23 9.47
N GLY A 34 9.32 -6.47 10.37
CA GLY A 34 9.61 -7.79 10.90
C GLY A 34 8.34 -8.41 11.50
N GLY A 35 7.93 -9.55 10.93
CA GLY A 35 6.71 -10.27 11.34
C GLY A 35 5.42 -9.84 10.63
N ALA A 36 5.47 -8.87 9.70
CA ALA A 36 4.33 -8.54 8.86
C ALA A 36 4.26 -9.50 7.65
N GLU A 37 3.11 -10.14 7.48
CA GLU A 37 2.83 -11.01 6.34
C GLU A 37 2.17 -10.22 5.21
N VAL A 38 2.84 -10.15 4.06
CA VAL A 38 2.39 -9.44 2.86
C VAL A 38 2.06 -10.44 1.78
N VAL A 39 0.86 -10.35 1.23
CA VAL A 39 0.45 -11.08 0.04
C VAL A 39 0.44 -10.13 -1.14
N ALA A 40 1.26 -10.42 -2.15
CA ALA A 40 1.33 -9.65 -3.38
C ALA A 40 0.65 -10.42 -4.52
N VAL A 41 -0.48 -9.92 -5.01
CA VAL A 41 -1.21 -10.53 -6.13
C VAL A 41 -0.92 -9.74 -7.40
N HIS A 42 -0.04 -10.28 -8.24
CA HIS A 42 0.37 -9.67 -9.49
C HIS A 42 -0.69 -9.87 -10.57
N GLY A 43 -1.02 -8.78 -11.26
CA GLY A 43 -1.98 -8.72 -12.36
C GLY A 43 -1.61 -7.64 -13.36
N THR A 44 -2.48 -6.64 -13.49
CA THR A 44 -2.33 -5.54 -14.46
C THR A 44 -1.56 -4.34 -13.91
N LYS A 45 -1.47 -4.17 -12.59
CA LYS A 45 -0.82 -3.03 -11.95
C LYS A 45 0.61 -3.34 -11.55
N ASN A 46 1.48 -2.34 -11.55
CA ASN A 46 2.87 -2.46 -11.16
C ASN A 46 3.05 -2.36 -9.63
N ILE A 47 3.08 -3.52 -8.97
CA ILE A 47 3.27 -3.65 -7.52
C ILE A 47 4.67 -4.14 -7.12
N GLY A 48 5.50 -4.53 -8.10
CA GLY A 48 6.75 -5.25 -7.84
C GLY A 48 7.77 -4.43 -7.05
N ILE A 49 7.91 -3.14 -7.38
CA ILE A 49 8.84 -2.24 -6.67
C ILE A 49 8.40 -2.05 -5.22
N VAL A 50 7.09 -1.94 -4.97
CA VAL A 50 6.53 -1.82 -3.60
C VAL A 50 6.81 -3.09 -2.80
N ALA A 51 6.56 -4.27 -3.38
CA ALA A 51 6.84 -5.56 -2.74
C ALA A 51 8.33 -5.71 -2.38
N ALA A 52 9.22 -5.33 -3.31
CA ALA A 52 10.67 -5.36 -3.08
C ALA A 52 11.08 -4.44 -1.91
N ILE A 53 10.59 -3.21 -1.88
CA ILE A 53 10.91 -2.27 -0.78
C ILE A 53 10.38 -2.81 0.56
N LEU A 54 9.16 -3.37 0.61
CA LEU A 54 8.62 -3.94 1.85
C LEU A 54 9.47 -5.13 2.35
N LYS A 55 9.92 -5.98 1.42
CA LYS A 55 10.83 -7.10 1.71
C LYS A 55 12.17 -6.62 2.28
N ASP A 56 12.74 -5.58 1.69
CA ASP A 56 13.99 -4.96 2.16
C ASP A 56 13.86 -4.36 3.58
N HIS A 57 12.63 -4.01 3.99
CA HIS A 57 12.33 -3.55 5.35
C HIS A 57 11.88 -4.67 6.30
N GLY A 58 12.05 -5.93 5.88
CA GLY A 58 11.90 -7.14 6.70
C GLY A 58 10.50 -7.78 6.70
N ALA A 59 9.60 -7.37 5.79
CA ALA A 59 8.32 -8.03 5.63
C ALA A 59 8.48 -9.43 4.99
N ALA A 60 7.66 -10.39 5.42
CA ALA A 60 7.52 -11.66 4.74
C ALA A 60 6.58 -11.49 3.55
N ILE A 61 7.07 -11.74 2.32
CA ILE A 61 6.27 -11.56 1.11
C ILE A 61 5.92 -12.93 0.50
N ARG A 62 4.63 -13.17 0.26
CA ARG A 62 4.10 -14.26 -0.56
C ARG A 62 3.57 -13.69 -1.88
N GLU A 63 4.23 -14.01 -2.98
CA GLU A 63 3.87 -13.52 -4.31
C GLU A 63 3.01 -14.53 -5.06
N PHE A 64 1.93 -14.05 -5.65
CA PHE A 64 1.05 -14.83 -6.50
C PHE A 64 0.85 -14.11 -7.84
N ARG A 65 0.67 -14.89 -8.90
CA ARG A 65 0.34 -14.39 -10.23
C ARG A 65 -0.97 -15.00 -10.70
N ILE A 66 -1.90 -14.14 -11.14
CA ILE A 66 -3.15 -14.60 -11.75
C ILE A 66 -2.85 -15.50 -12.94
N GLY A 67 -3.57 -16.64 -13.03
CA GLY A 67 -3.41 -17.64 -14.08
C GLY A 67 -2.33 -18.67 -13.81
N SER A 68 -1.39 -18.41 -12.88
CA SER A 68 -0.36 -19.38 -12.47
C SER A 68 -0.65 -20.05 -11.13
N HIS A 69 -1.50 -19.45 -10.30
CA HIS A 69 -1.87 -19.96 -8.98
C HIS A 69 -3.39 -20.13 -8.86
N SER A 70 -3.81 -21.00 -7.93
CA SER A 70 -5.24 -21.20 -7.64
C SER A 70 -5.84 -19.98 -6.94
N LEU A 71 -7.05 -19.56 -7.35
CA LEU A 71 -7.80 -18.50 -6.68
C LEU A 71 -8.06 -18.81 -5.21
N ALA A 72 -8.37 -20.07 -4.89
CA ALA A 72 -8.61 -20.52 -3.53
C ALA A 72 -7.34 -20.40 -2.65
N GLU A 73 -6.17 -20.71 -3.20
CA GLU A 73 -4.90 -20.58 -2.49
C GLU A 73 -4.58 -19.11 -2.20
N MET A 74 -4.73 -18.26 -3.21
CA MET A 74 -4.55 -16.81 -3.07
C MET A 74 -5.53 -16.23 -2.03
N ALA A 75 -6.81 -16.61 -2.09
CA ALA A 75 -7.84 -16.18 -1.15
C ALA A 75 -7.51 -16.59 0.29
N ASN A 76 -7.05 -17.83 0.51
CA ASN A 76 -6.63 -18.30 1.83
C ASN A 76 -5.44 -17.49 2.37
N ALA A 77 -4.43 -17.24 1.53
CA ALA A 77 -3.30 -16.41 1.92
C ALA A 77 -3.74 -14.98 2.31
N VAL A 78 -4.68 -14.38 1.58
CA VAL A 78 -5.20 -13.03 1.88
C VAL A 78 -5.94 -12.97 3.21
N ARG A 79 -6.65 -14.04 3.61
CA ARG A 79 -7.36 -14.09 4.91
C ARG A 79 -6.41 -14.07 6.11
N GLU A 80 -5.19 -14.54 5.93
CA GLU A 80 -4.17 -14.63 6.98
C GLU A 80 -3.17 -13.46 6.96
N ALA A 81 -3.15 -12.68 5.87
CA ALA A 81 -2.19 -11.61 5.66
C ALA A 81 -2.46 -10.36 6.51
N ASP A 82 -1.40 -9.60 6.75
CA ASP A 82 -1.47 -8.24 7.28
C ASP A 82 -1.73 -7.21 6.18
N ILE A 83 -1.08 -7.41 5.03
CA ILE A 83 -1.11 -6.50 3.90
C ILE A 83 -1.40 -7.28 2.63
N LEU A 84 -2.35 -6.79 1.84
CA LEU A 84 -2.56 -7.21 0.45
C LEU A 84 -2.06 -6.12 -0.49
N LEU A 85 -1.07 -6.43 -1.32
CA LEU A 85 -0.76 -5.62 -2.50
C LEU A 85 -1.63 -6.10 -3.67
N ASP A 86 -2.67 -5.32 -3.97
CA ASP A 86 -3.68 -5.66 -4.96
C ASP A 86 -3.27 -5.11 -6.33
N GLY A 87 -2.58 -5.97 -7.09
CA GLY A 87 -2.16 -5.71 -8.47
C GLY A 87 -3.24 -5.97 -9.53
N VAL A 88 -4.48 -6.26 -9.12
CA VAL A 88 -5.56 -6.70 -10.01
C VAL A 88 -6.57 -5.58 -10.23
N GLN A 89 -7.23 -5.59 -11.40
CA GLN A 89 -8.26 -4.62 -11.76
C GLN A 89 -9.67 -5.17 -11.44
N ARG A 90 -10.00 -5.19 -10.13
CA ARG A 90 -11.32 -5.45 -9.50
C ARG A 90 -11.94 -6.86 -9.61
N GLY A 91 -12.65 -7.25 -8.55
CA GLY A 91 -13.65 -8.32 -8.54
C GLY A 91 -13.12 -9.71 -8.20
N GLY A 92 -14.00 -10.53 -7.62
CA GLY A 92 -13.81 -11.98 -7.45
C GLY A 92 -13.36 -12.41 -6.05
N GLU A 93 -12.92 -13.65 -5.94
CA GLU A 93 -12.62 -14.34 -4.67
C GLU A 93 -11.58 -13.61 -3.81
N ILE A 94 -10.66 -12.85 -4.41
CA ILE A 94 -9.66 -12.05 -3.69
C ILE A 94 -10.30 -10.87 -2.95
N GLU A 95 -11.31 -10.23 -3.55
CA GLU A 95 -12.03 -9.12 -2.93
C GLU A 95 -12.90 -9.61 -1.77
N GLU A 96 -13.54 -10.77 -1.93
CA GLU A 96 -14.29 -11.44 -0.86
C GLU A 96 -13.37 -11.88 0.30
N ALA A 97 -12.21 -12.46 -0.02
CA ALA A 97 -11.19 -12.81 0.97
C ALA A 97 -10.72 -11.57 1.73
N ALA A 98 -10.45 -10.47 1.03
CA ALA A 98 -10.05 -9.20 1.64
C ALA A 98 -11.14 -8.64 2.55
N ALA A 99 -12.42 -8.71 2.16
CA ALA A 99 -13.55 -8.26 2.98
C ALA A 99 -13.74 -9.10 4.26
N SER A 100 -13.33 -10.37 4.24
CA SER A 100 -13.43 -11.27 5.41
C SER A 100 -12.33 -11.04 6.48
N ASN A 101 -11.26 -10.31 6.15
CA ASN A 101 -10.19 -9.98 7.08
C ASN A 101 -10.27 -8.50 7.50
N ALA A 102 -10.91 -8.24 8.64
CA ALA A 102 -11.12 -6.88 9.16
C ALA A 102 -9.81 -6.13 9.53
N LYS A 103 -8.68 -6.85 9.67
CA LYS A 103 -7.36 -6.27 9.98
C LYS A 103 -6.49 -6.06 8.73
N LEU A 104 -6.95 -6.49 7.57
CA LEU A 104 -6.18 -6.43 6.34
C LEU A 104 -5.99 -4.99 5.88
N ILE A 105 -4.75 -4.62 5.58
CA ILE A 105 -4.45 -3.39 4.84
C ILE A 105 -4.41 -3.74 3.37
N VAL A 106 -5.38 -3.23 2.60
CA VAL A 106 -5.41 -3.44 1.15
C VAL A 106 -4.78 -2.25 0.47
N ALA A 107 -3.64 -2.45 -0.17
CA ALA A 107 -2.93 -1.42 -0.93
C ALA A 107 -3.13 -1.66 -2.42
N GLU A 108 -3.95 -0.82 -3.04
CA GLU A 108 -4.03 -0.73 -4.49
C GLU A 108 -2.88 0.14 -4.99
N CYS A 109 -1.81 -0.53 -5.42
CA CYS A 109 -0.61 0.08 -5.95
C CYS A 109 -0.52 -0.12 -7.45
N ASP A 110 -0.16 0.94 -8.15
CA ASP A 110 0.29 0.91 -9.54
C ASP A 110 1.34 2.01 -9.61
N CYS A 111 2.61 1.63 -9.48
CA CYS A 111 3.74 2.54 -9.35
C CYS A 111 4.79 2.18 -10.38
N GLU A 112 5.07 3.11 -11.30
CA GLU A 112 6.06 2.88 -12.37
C GLU A 112 7.48 3.25 -11.92
N ASP A 113 7.61 4.13 -10.93
CA ASP A 113 8.88 4.66 -10.47
C ASP A 113 9.13 4.44 -8.95
N PRO A 114 10.41 4.46 -8.52
CA PRO A 114 10.77 4.26 -7.12
C PRO A 114 10.23 5.31 -6.15
N PHE A 115 10.02 6.57 -6.56
CA PHE A 115 9.48 7.61 -5.67
C PHE A 115 8.01 7.37 -5.36
N SER A 116 7.23 6.99 -6.38
CA SER A 116 5.83 6.60 -6.21
C SER A 116 5.71 5.35 -5.35
N ALA A 117 6.56 4.35 -5.57
CA ALA A 117 6.62 3.14 -4.74
C ALA A 117 6.98 3.46 -3.27
N MET A 118 7.96 4.32 -3.02
CA MET A 118 8.29 4.77 -1.66
C MET A 118 7.14 5.54 -1.00
N SER A 119 6.39 6.34 -1.77
CA SER A 119 5.19 7.01 -1.28
C SER A 119 4.11 6.00 -0.88
N ALA A 120 3.94 4.93 -1.66
CA ALA A 120 3.01 3.85 -1.35
C ALA A 120 3.39 3.13 -0.05
N VAL A 121 4.67 2.77 0.11
CA VAL A 121 5.19 2.14 1.33
C VAL A 121 4.94 3.04 2.55
N ALA A 122 5.21 4.34 2.44
CA ALA A 122 4.94 5.27 3.55
C ALA A 122 3.45 5.29 3.96
N ARG A 123 2.52 5.22 3.01
CA ARG A 123 1.08 5.14 3.32
C ARG A 123 0.71 3.81 3.98
N ILE A 124 1.29 2.70 3.52
CA ILE A 124 1.10 1.38 4.13
C ILE A 124 1.59 1.40 5.58
N SER A 125 2.79 1.93 5.84
CA SER A 125 3.33 2.05 7.21
C SER A 125 2.44 2.92 8.11
N MET A 126 1.88 4.01 7.58
CA MET A 126 0.92 4.82 8.34
C MET A 126 -0.36 4.05 8.66
N ALA A 127 -0.90 3.28 7.71
CA ALA A 127 -2.09 2.46 7.94
C ALA A 127 -1.84 1.36 8.98
N MET A 128 -0.65 0.74 8.98
CA MET A 128 -0.25 -0.21 10.03
C MET A 128 -0.26 0.46 11.40
N ALA A 129 0.36 1.65 11.53
CA ALA A 129 0.39 2.38 12.79
C ALA A 129 -1.02 2.77 13.28
N VAL A 130 -1.96 3.06 12.36
CA VAL A 130 -3.36 3.30 12.72
C VAL A 130 -4.05 2.00 13.13
N ARG A 131 -3.83 0.90 12.41
CA ARG A 131 -4.38 -0.43 12.71
C ARG A 131 -4.02 -0.90 14.11
N GLU A 132 -2.80 -0.64 14.57
CA GLU A 132 -2.40 -0.97 15.96
C GLU A 132 -3.26 -0.26 17.02
N ARG A 133 -3.84 0.90 16.69
CA ARG A 133 -4.71 1.66 17.60
C ARG A 133 -6.19 1.32 17.43
N THR A 134 -6.61 1.02 16.21
CA THR A 134 -8.03 0.82 15.89
C THR A 134 -8.42 -0.66 15.85
N ALA A 135 -7.44 -1.57 15.76
CA ALA A 135 -7.63 -2.98 15.40
C ALA A 135 -8.35 -3.22 14.06
N HIS A 136 -8.40 -2.20 13.19
CA HIS A 136 -9.05 -2.26 11.88
C HIS A 136 -8.07 -1.90 10.77
N GLY A 137 -8.07 -2.73 9.73
CA GLY A 137 -7.36 -2.48 8.48
C GLY A 137 -7.99 -1.35 7.67
N GLN A 138 -7.34 -1.00 6.57
CA GLN A 138 -7.77 0.11 5.70
C GLN A 138 -7.48 -0.22 4.24
N ARG A 139 -8.32 0.30 3.34
CA ARG A 139 -8.06 0.27 1.90
C ARG A 139 -7.37 1.57 1.48
N LEU A 140 -6.18 1.42 0.89
CA LEU A 140 -5.32 2.49 0.44
C LEU A 140 -5.25 2.49 -1.08
N ILE A 141 -5.34 3.68 -1.65
CA ILE A 141 -5.06 3.90 -3.07
C ILE A 141 -3.72 4.62 -3.15
N ALA A 142 -2.70 3.91 -3.61
CA ALA A 142 -1.33 4.35 -3.67
C ALA A 142 -0.81 4.18 -5.10
N THR A 143 -1.45 4.91 -6.02
CA THR A 143 -1.11 4.98 -7.44
C THR A 143 -0.76 6.40 -7.83
N ASP A 144 0.20 6.54 -8.73
CA ASP A 144 0.59 7.77 -9.43
C ASP A 144 -0.12 7.92 -10.79
N CYS A 145 -0.85 6.89 -11.24
CA CYS A 145 -1.61 6.90 -12.47
C CYS A 145 -2.75 7.93 -12.40
N LEU A 146 -2.52 9.09 -13.01
CA LEU A 146 -3.49 10.18 -13.13
C LEU A 146 -4.79 9.72 -13.80
N ASP A 147 -4.71 8.79 -14.74
CA ASP A 147 -5.89 8.27 -15.44
C ASP A 147 -6.72 7.33 -14.56
N TYR A 148 -6.09 6.56 -13.68
CA TYR A 148 -6.79 5.79 -12.66
C TYR A 148 -7.50 6.73 -11.66
N TRP A 149 -6.85 7.80 -11.20
CA TRP A 149 -7.49 8.82 -10.36
C TRP A 149 -8.65 9.54 -11.08
N ARG A 150 -8.49 9.85 -12.37
CA ARG A 150 -9.57 10.41 -13.20
C ARG A 150 -10.73 9.44 -13.35
N ALA A 151 -10.47 8.14 -13.53
CA ALA A 151 -11.49 7.11 -13.63
C ALA A 151 -12.27 6.97 -12.31
N LEU A 152 -11.58 6.95 -11.17
CA LEU A 152 -12.22 6.95 -9.85
C LEU A 152 -13.06 8.20 -9.61
N ASN A 153 -12.54 9.38 -9.94
CA ASN A 153 -13.28 10.64 -9.79
C ASN A 153 -14.48 10.75 -10.75
N LYS A 154 -14.40 10.16 -11.95
CA LYS A 154 -15.53 10.04 -12.87
C LYS A 154 -16.60 9.09 -12.33
N GLN A 155 -16.20 8.00 -11.69
CA GLN A 155 -17.13 7.05 -11.05
C GLN A 155 -17.76 7.63 -9.78
N GLY A 156 -17.01 8.43 -9.00
CA GLY A 156 -17.51 9.15 -7.81
C GLY A 156 -18.38 10.38 -8.10
N ARG A 157 -18.51 10.81 -9.37
CA ARG A 157 -19.38 11.92 -9.79
C ARG A 157 -20.82 11.50 -10.12
N LYS A 158 -21.23 10.29 -9.73
CA LYS A 158 -22.65 9.90 -9.71
C LYS A 158 -23.18 9.89 -8.27
N CYS A 159 -23.29 11.06 -7.65
CA CYS A 159 -24.24 11.28 -6.58
C CYS A 159 -25.44 12.03 -7.18
N PRO A 160 -26.61 11.39 -7.33
CA PRO A 160 -27.86 12.11 -7.46
C PRO A 160 -28.38 12.39 -6.04
N PHE A 161 -28.10 13.58 -5.53
CA PHE A 161 -29.06 14.29 -4.70
C PHE A 161 -29.37 15.60 -5.43
#